data_AF-A0A0F9FE90-F1
#
_entry.id   AF-A0A0F9FE90-F1
#
_cell.length_a   1.000
_cell.length_b   1.000
_cell.length_c   1.000
_cell.angle_alpha   90.00
_cell.angle_beta   90.00
_cell.angle_gamma   90.00
#
_symmetry.space_group_name_H-M   'P 1'
#
loop_
_entity.id
_entity.type
_entity.pdbx_description
1 polymer ?
#
loop_
_entity_poly.entity_id
_entity_poly.type
_entity_poly.pdbx_seq_one_letter_code
_entity_poly.pdbx_strand_id
1 'polypeptide(L)' 'KMLVITKSDKLSKSNRMKNRKSIAESLLVDENELTLFSTKSRLGKDAVWEGITNLIASG' A
#
# COMPACT_ATOMS: atom_id res chain seq x y z
N LYS A 1 11.65 -5.71 1.78
CA LYS A 1 11.16 -4.79 0.72
C LYS A 1 9.74 -4.34 1.09
N MET A 2 9.34 -3.11 0.78
CA MET A 2 7.99 -2.59 1.04
C MET A 2 7.46 -1.86 -0.20
N LEU A 3 6.20 -2.10 -0.56
CA LEU A 3 5.54 -1.47 -1.70
C LEU A 3 4.32 -0.68 -1.21
N VAL A 4 4.28 0.62 -1.56
CA VAL A 4 3.26 1.55 -1.06
C VAL A 4 2.62 2.29 -2.23
N ILE A 5 1.29 2.20 -2.34
CA ILE A 5 0.51 2.97 -3.32
C ILE A 5 0.02 4.26 -2.66
N THR A 6 0.60 5.39 -3.05
CA THR A 6 0.26 6.71 -2.48
C THR A 6 -1.00 7.33 -3.13
N LYS A 7 -1.50 8.44 -2.55
CA LYS A 7 -2.66 9.20 -3.05
C LYS A 7 -3.96 8.38 -3.17
N SER A 8 -4.13 7.38 -2.31
CA SER A 8 -5.32 6.52 -2.28
C SER A 8 -6.64 7.29 -2.02
N ASP A 9 -6.59 8.52 -1.51
CA ASP A 9 -7.77 9.38 -1.34
C ASP A 9 -8.40 9.84 -2.67
N LYS A 10 -7.68 9.74 -3.79
CA LYS A 10 -8.18 10.19 -5.10
C LYS A 10 -9.13 9.21 -5.77
N LEU A 11 -9.28 8.02 -5.21
CA LEU A 11 -10.08 6.95 -5.80
C LEU A 11 -11.17 6.51 -4.81
N SER A 12 -12.35 6.18 -5.36
CA SER A 12 -13.41 5.50 -4.62
C SER A 12 -12.90 4.17 -4.05
N LYS A 13 -13.62 3.57 -3.10
CA LYS A 13 -13.24 2.25 -2.55
C LYS A 13 -13.12 1.20 -3.66
N SER A 14 -14.08 1.14 -4.60
CA SER A 14 -14.04 0.21 -5.72
C SER A 14 -12.88 0.46 -6.68
N ASN A 15 -12.61 1.73 -7.04
CA ASN A 15 -11.50 2.08 -7.93
C ASN A 15 -10.14 1.84 -7.27
N ARG A 16 -10.03 2.00 -5.95
CA ARG A 16 -8.82 1.61 -5.20
C ARG A 16 -8.53 0.13 -5.33
N MET A 17 -9.53 -0.73 -5.15
CA MET A 17 -9.35 -2.18 -5.27
C MET A 17 -8.95 -2.58 -6.69
N LYS A 18 -9.62 -2.03 -7.70
CA LYS A 18 -9.27 -2.27 -9.12
C LYS A 18 -7.83 -1.81 -9.43
N ASN A 19 -7.45 -0.63 -8.93
CA ASN A 19 -6.12 -0.08 -9.15
C ASN A 19 -5.03 -0.89 -8.43
N ARG A 20 -5.28 -1.31 -7.17
CA ARG A 20 -4.36 -2.20 -6.43
C ARG A 20 -4.11 -3.50 -7.19
N LYS A 21 -5.17 -4.15 -7.66
CA LYS A 21 -5.06 -5.39 -8.46
C LYS A 21 -4.24 -5.17 -9.73
N SER A 22 -4.55 -4.12 -10.50
CA SER A 22 -3.82 -3.80 -11.74
C SER A 22 -2.34 -3.49 -11.51
N ILE A 23 -2.01 -2.79 -10.42
CA ILE A 23 -0.61 -2.52 -10.04
C ILE A 23 0.10 -3.81 -9.63
N ALA A 24 -0.56 -4.69 -8.85
CA ALA A 24 -0.01 -5.98 -8.43
C ALA A 24 0.34 -6.87 -9.64
N GLU A 25 -0.60 -6.98 -10.59
CA GLU A 25 -0.40 -7.68 -11.86
C GLU A 25 0.78 -7.10 -12.65
N SER A 26 0.88 -5.78 -12.73
CA SER A 26 1.97 -5.09 -13.47
C SER A 26 3.34 -5.28 -12.82
N LEU A 27 3.38 -5.43 -11.49
CA LEU A 27 4.60 -5.62 -10.72
C LEU A 27 4.94 -7.09 -10.46
N LEU A 28 4.07 -8.03 -10.88
CA LEU A 28 4.17 -9.47 -10.61
C LEU A 28 4.32 -9.79 -9.11
N VAL A 29 3.52 -9.12 -8.28
CA VAL A 29 3.47 -9.31 -6.81
C VAL A 29 2.05 -9.67 -6.35
N ASP A 30 1.92 -10.23 -5.15
CA ASP A 30 0.61 -10.42 -4.54
C ASP A 30 -0.02 -9.07 -4.19
N GLU A 31 -1.33 -8.91 -4.38
CA GLU A 31 -2.02 -7.64 -4.07
C GLU A 31 -1.95 -7.25 -2.59
N ASN A 32 -1.72 -8.22 -1.70
CA ASN A 32 -1.55 -8.01 -0.27
C ASN A 32 -0.14 -7.50 0.08
N GLU A 33 0.82 -7.58 -0.84
CA GLU A 33 2.12 -6.93 -0.69
C GLU A 33 2.04 -5.40 -0.89
N LEU A 34 0.93 -4.91 -1.46
CA LEU A 34 0.73 -3.48 -1.75
C LEU A 34 -0.05 -2.79 -0.64
N THR A 35 0.62 -1.92 0.12
CA THR A 35 -0.01 -1.10 1.15
C THR A 35 -0.62 0.17 0.53
N LEU A 36 -1.94 0.35 0.67
CA LEU A 36 -2.61 1.59 0.27
C LEU A 36 -2.33 2.71 1.27
N PHE A 37 -1.87 3.86 0.78
CA PHE A 37 -1.50 5.01 1.61
C PHE A 37 -2.15 6.32 1.14
N SER A 38 -2.53 7.16 2.10
CA SER A 38 -3.01 8.52 1.87
C SER A 38 -2.58 9.44 3.00
N THR A 39 -1.90 10.53 2.65
CA THR A 39 -1.56 11.60 3.60
C THR A 39 -2.82 12.33 4.09
N LYS A 40 -3.78 12.60 3.20
CA LYS A 40 -5.01 13.35 3.51
C LYS A 40 -5.90 12.62 4.52
N SER A 41 -6.10 11.31 4.32
CA SER A 41 -6.99 10.51 5.16
C SER A 41 -6.25 9.68 6.22
N ARG A 42 -4.92 9.77 6.27
CA ARG A 42 -4.03 8.94 7.10
C ARG A 42 -4.20 7.43 6.88
N LEU A 43 -4.78 7.02 5.75
CA LEU A 43 -4.95 5.60 5.40
C LEU A 43 -3.56 4.96 5.29
N GLY A 44 -3.40 3.77 5.87
CA GLY A 44 -2.17 2.99 5.79
C GLY A 44 -1.00 3.53 6.60
N LYS A 45 -1.18 4.61 7.40
CA LYS A 45 -0.11 5.17 8.24
C LYS A 45 0.49 4.11 9.17
N ASP A 46 -0.37 3.40 9.90
CA ASP A 46 0.09 2.44 10.90
C ASP A 46 0.71 1.19 10.23
N ALA A 47 0.11 0.70 9.13
CA ALA A 47 0.67 -0.40 8.34
C ALA A 47 2.05 -0.07 7.75
N VAL A 48 2.26 1.17 7.28
CA VAL A 48 3.59 1.62 6.82
C VAL A 48 4.58 1.66 7.98
N TRP A 49 4.18 2.19 9.15
CA TRP A 49 5.05 2.21 10.33
C TRP A 49 5.43 0.82 10.83
N GLU A 50 4.47 -0.10 10.87
CA GLU A 50 4.71 -1.50 11.19
C GLU A 50 5.68 -2.12 10.18
N GLY A 51 5.47 -1.89 8.88
CA GLY A 51 6.38 -2.35 7.83
C GLY A 51 7.80 -1.81 7.99
N ILE A 52 7.96 -0.52 8.32
CA ILE A 52 9.28 0.09 8.58
C ILE A 52 9.93 -0.57 9.81
N THR A 53 9.18 -0.71 10.90
CA THR A 53 9.68 -1.29 12.16
C THR A 53 10.14 -2.73 11.95
N ASN A 54 9.35 -3.52 11.22
CA ASN A 54 9.68 -4.91 10.90
C ASN A 54 10.96 -4.99 10.06
N LEU A 55 11.13 -4.12 9.05
CA LEU A 55 12.35 -4.09 8.24
C LEU A 55 13.59 -3.77 9.08
N ILE A 56 13.49 -2.82 10.01
CA ILE A 56 14.59 -2.46 10.91
C ILE A 56 14.90 -3.60 11.88
N ALA A 57 13.88 -4.25 12.46
CA ALA A 57 14.06 -5.34 13.42
C ALA A 57 14.59 -6.64 12.80
N SER A 58 14.35 -6.84 11.49
CA SER A 58 14.82 -8.01 10.74
C SER A 58 16.21 -7.86 10.11
N GLY A 59 16.85 -6.69 10.27
CA GLY A 59 18.20 -6.40 9.79
C GLY A 59 19.24 -6.44 10.90
#